data_AF-A0ABD3C5X3-F1
#
_entry.id   AF-A0ABD3C5X3-F1
#
_cell.length_a   1.000
_cell.length_b   1.000
_cell.length_c   1.000
_cell.angle_alpha   90.00
_cell.angle_beta   90.00
_cell.angle_gamma   90.00
#
_symmetry.space_group_name_H-M   'P 1'
#
loop_
_entity.id
_entity.type
_entity.pdbx_description
1 polymer ?
#
loop_
_entity_poly.entity_id
_entity_poly.type
_entity_poly.pdbx_seq_one_letter_code
_entity_poly.pdbx_strand_id
1 'polypeptide(L)'
;MAHYAYCVKDRLRKQVLVPLRKALELPEDYMEDNDWGSIPYHRVASDEMLLYMDKFLERDGERFMEYIENVATGKAEIAANTFLLDKIIAYLDKVEDDWCSGNEKSVDDGGQVETLEWKMWVGNLQLKRMVRDMAEKGELNNCLAIIHYSKGMYRDIIDVSAALGVLVSELSSKPWKGRLITFNENAVLQKVRGSSLVEKTKFDQILEMHEKPNLQKVFDTLLQVAVDGKLEPDQMIKRLFVFSDMKFDKASKDPWETNYEAIVRKFKEKGYGECVPEIVFWKLGKSEATPVQANQPGVALVSGFSSNLMTLFLEQSEIKDPEAVMEAAISGQEYQKLQVFD
;
A
#
# COMPACT_ATOMS: atom_id res chain seq x y z
N MET A 1 -28.27 19.29 -27.91
CA MET A 1 -27.51 18.26 -27.14
C MET A 1 -27.22 18.68 -25.70
N ALA A 2 -26.70 19.89 -25.43
CA ALA A 2 -26.35 20.33 -24.05
C ALA A 2 -27.53 20.34 -23.05
N HIS A 3 -28.72 20.78 -23.46
CA HIS A 3 -29.92 20.80 -22.58
C HIS A 3 -30.37 19.40 -22.16
N TYR A 4 -30.29 18.42 -23.07
CA TYR A 4 -30.66 17.03 -22.77
C TYR A 4 -29.68 16.40 -21.76
N ALA A 5 -28.37 16.58 -21.97
CA ALA A 5 -27.35 16.12 -21.04
C ALA A 5 -27.51 16.75 -19.63
N TYR A 6 -27.86 18.03 -19.57
CA TYR A 6 -28.16 18.72 -18.31
C TYR A 6 -29.37 18.11 -17.58
N CYS A 7 -30.49 17.90 -18.28
CA CYS A 7 -31.68 17.29 -17.68
C CYS A 7 -31.43 15.87 -17.17
N VAL A 8 -30.67 15.07 -17.92
CA VAL A 8 -30.28 13.71 -17.50
C VAL A 8 -29.39 13.76 -16.25
N LYS A 9 -28.39 14.65 -16.21
CA LYS A 9 -27.53 14.83 -15.03
C LYS A 9 -28.32 15.31 -13.81
N ASP A 10 -29.26 16.24 -13.98
CA ASP A 10 -30.10 16.74 -12.87
C ASP A 10 -31.01 15.64 -12.31
N ARG A 11 -31.62 14.83 -13.20
CA ARG A 11 -32.42 13.67 -12.78
C ARG A 11 -31.56 12.61 -12.08
N LEU A 12 -30.40 12.27 -12.63
CA LEU A 12 -29.48 11.31 -12.00
C LEU A 12 -29.08 11.78 -10.59
N ARG A 13 -28.73 13.07 -10.45
CA ARG A 13 -28.41 13.65 -9.15
C ARG A 13 -29.58 13.55 -8.17
N LYS A 14 -30.77 14.02 -8.56
CA LYS A 14 -31.92 14.15 -7.65
C LYS A 14 -32.63 12.83 -7.35
N GLN A 15 -32.78 11.97 -8.35
CA GLN A 15 -33.61 10.76 -8.26
C GLN A 15 -32.79 9.52 -7.87
N VAL A 16 -31.46 9.53 -8.10
CA VAL A 16 -30.60 8.37 -7.80
C VAL A 16 -29.56 8.71 -6.75
N LEU A 17 -28.72 9.72 -6.98
CA LEU A 17 -27.59 9.99 -6.08
C LEU A 17 -28.05 10.51 -4.72
N VAL A 18 -28.99 11.46 -4.63
CA VAL A 18 -29.46 11.99 -3.35
C VAL A 18 -30.09 10.89 -2.46
N PRO A 19 -31.03 10.06 -2.95
CA PRO A 19 -31.54 8.93 -2.15
C PRO A 19 -30.45 7.92 -1.75
N LEU A 20 -29.49 7.65 -2.64
CA LEU A 20 -28.39 6.74 -2.35
C LEU A 20 -27.48 7.29 -1.24
N ARG A 21 -27.11 8.58 -1.29
CA ARG A 21 -26.28 9.24 -0.26
C ARG A 21 -26.97 9.21 1.11
N LYS A 22 -28.27 9.50 1.14
CA LYS A 22 -29.07 9.40 2.37
C LYS A 22 -29.12 7.99 2.93
N ALA A 23 -29.25 6.97 2.08
CA ALA A 23 -29.23 5.57 2.51
C ALA A 23 -27.83 5.11 2.97
N LEU A 24 -26.77 5.71 2.42
CA LEU A 24 -25.39 5.47 2.81
C LEU A 24 -24.99 6.24 4.07
N GLU A 25 -25.78 7.24 4.49
CA GLU A 25 -25.51 8.13 5.63
C GLU A 25 -24.16 8.83 5.50
N LEU A 26 -23.92 9.44 4.33
CA LEU A 26 -22.67 10.15 4.08
C LEU A 26 -22.50 11.36 5.00
N PRO A 27 -21.27 11.65 5.47
CA PRO A 27 -21.03 12.76 6.39
C PRO A 27 -21.46 14.11 5.82
N GLU A 28 -21.36 14.32 4.51
CA GLU A 28 -21.73 15.58 3.85
C GLU A 28 -23.21 15.92 3.99
N ASP A 29 -24.11 14.93 4.02
CA ASP A 29 -25.55 15.18 4.18
C ASP A 29 -25.83 15.84 5.54
N TYR A 30 -25.17 15.35 6.61
CA TYR A 30 -25.26 15.95 7.95
C TYR A 30 -24.56 17.31 8.04
N MET A 31 -23.42 17.47 7.34
CA MET A 31 -22.70 18.74 7.32
C MET A 31 -23.48 19.85 6.60
N GLU A 32 -24.16 19.52 5.49
CA GLU A 32 -25.00 20.46 4.74
C GLU A 32 -26.19 20.96 5.59
N ASP A 33 -26.76 20.08 6.40
CA ASP A 33 -27.85 20.39 7.34
C ASP A 33 -27.35 20.99 8.69
N ASN A 34 -26.03 21.14 8.85
CA ASN A 34 -25.36 21.57 10.08
C ASN A 34 -25.71 20.69 11.31
N ASP A 35 -26.08 19.43 11.06
CA ASP A 35 -26.45 18.41 12.05
C ASP A 35 -25.24 17.54 12.41
N TRP A 36 -24.19 18.18 12.93
CA TRP A 36 -22.96 17.50 13.34
C TRP A 36 -23.21 16.46 14.44
N GLY A 37 -24.23 16.69 15.29
CA GLY A 37 -24.67 15.83 16.38
C GLY A 37 -25.10 14.40 15.98
N SER A 38 -25.45 14.23 14.70
CA SER A 38 -26.02 12.97 14.20
C SER A 38 -25.06 12.20 13.29
N ILE A 39 -23.84 12.69 13.05
CA ILE A 39 -22.86 12.04 12.17
C ILE A 39 -22.49 10.65 12.73
N PRO A 40 -22.76 9.56 11.99
CA PRO A 40 -22.42 8.20 12.43
C PRO A 40 -20.97 7.88 12.08
N TYR A 41 -20.03 8.29 12.94
CA TYR A 41 -18.59 8.16 12.67
C TYR A 41 -18.11 6.74 12.29
N HIS A 42 -18.75 5.70 12.81
CA HIS A 42 -18.45 4.30 12.47
C HIS A 42 -18.77 3.91 11.01
N ARG A 43 -19.59 4.72 10.30
CA ARG A 43 -19.95 4.51 8.88
C ARG A 43 -19.17 5.41 7.93
N VAL A 44 -18.51 6.44 8.45
CA VAL A 44 -17.73 7.38 7.64
C VAL A 44 -16.61 6.62 6.93
N ALA A 45 -16.52 6.80 5.61
CA ALA A 45 -15.51 6.10 4.83
C ALA A 45 -14.10 6.53 5.23
N SER A 46 -13.11 5.67 5.01
CA SER A 46 -11.74 5.94 5.44
C SER A 46 -11.16 7.24 4.85
N ASP A 47 -11.47 7.52 3.59
CA ASP A 47 -11.04 8.72 2.86
C ASP A 47 -11.70 9.98 3.42
N GLU A 48 -13.01 9.91 3.66
CA GLU A 48 -13.81 11.00 4.20
C GLU A 48 -13.38 11.33 5.64
N MET A 49 -12.99 10.32 6.41
CA MET A 49 -12.47 10.46 7.76
C MET A 49 -11.28 11.42 7.80
N LEU A 50 -10.31 11.23 6.89
CA LEU A 50 -9.14 12.11 6.80
C LEU A 50 -9.48 13.46 6.16
N LEU A 51 -10.36 13.47 5.16
CA LEU A 51 -10.73 14.68 4.41
C LEU A 51 -11.48 15.70 5.29
N TYR A 52 -12.41 15.23 6.11
CA TYR A 52 -13.29 16.09 6.92
C TYR A 52 -12.87 16.21 8.37
N MET A 53 -11.73 15.62 8.74
CA MET A 53 -11.28 15.55 10.12
C MET A 53 -11.20 16.91 10.82
N ASP A 54 -10.71 17.93 10.11
CA ASP A 54 -10.58 19.30 10.65
C ASP A 54 -11.93 19.85 11.05
N LYS A 55 -12.96 19.57 10.23
CA LYS A 55 -14.33 19.97 10.51
C LYS A 55 -14.94 19.17 11.65
N PHE A 56 -14.63 17.88 11.77
CA PHE A 56 -15.08 17.05 12.88
C PHE A 56 -14.53 17.58 14.21
N LEU A 57 -13.23 17.88 14.26
CA LEU A 57 -12.61 18.48 15.45
C LEU A 57 -13.20 19.86 15.78
N GLU A 58 -13.40 20.72 14.77
CA GLU A 58 -13.93 22.07 14.97
C GLU A 58 -15.39 22.08 15.45
N ARG A 59 -16.23 21.17 14.93
CA ARG A 59 -17.70 21.25 15.07
C ARG A 59 -18.30 20.21 16.00
N ASP A 60 -17.59 19.12 16.26
CA ASP A 60 -18.07 17.97 17.04
C ASP A 60 -16.92 17.20 17.72
N GLY A 61 -15.90 17.96 18.15
CA GLY A 61 -14.62 17.41 18.59
C GLY A 61 -14.73 16.39 19.73
N GLU A 62 -15.57 16.64 20.74
CA GLU A 62 -15.73 15.72 21.88
C GLU A 62 -16.19 14.33 21.44
N ARG A 63 -17.26 14.23 20.63
CA ARG A 63 -17.78 12.93 20.16
C ARG A 63 -16.82 12.28 19.18
N PHE A 64 -16.15 13.07 18.35
CA PHE A 64 -15.16 12.56 17.42
C PHE A 64 -13.96 11.95 18.16
N MET A 65 -13.40 12.67 19.14
CA MET A 65 -12.27 12.19 19.94
C MET A 65 -12.64 10.93 20.73
N GLU A 66 -13.82 10.91 21.36
CA GLU A 66 -14.34 9.71 22.05
C GLU A 66 -14.45 8.51 21.09
N TYR A 67 -14.95 8.74 19.87
CA TYR A 67 -15.00 7.69 18.84
C TYR A 67 -13.59 7.16 18.50
N ILE A 68 -12.61 8.04 18.28
CA ILE A 68 -11.23 7.62 17.98
C ILE A 68 -10.59 6.86 19.15
N GLU A 69 -10.83 7.27 20.39
CA GLU A 69 -10.39 6.53 21.58
C GLU A 69 -11.06 5.16 21.70
N ASN A 70 -12.35 5.07 21.40
CA ASN A 70 -13.09 3.81 21.35
C ASN A 70 -12.52 2.88 20.28
N VAL A 71 -12.12 3.40 19.11
CA VAL A 71 -11.41 2.61 18.08
C VAL A 71 -10.06 2.14 18.60
N ALA A 72 -9.28 3.03 19.22
CA ALA A 72 -7.95 2.70 19.74
C ALA A 72 -7.97 1.64 20.85
N THR A 73 -9.04 1.62 21.65
CA THR A 73 -9.26 0.63 22.72
C THR A 73 -10.03 -0.61 22.25
N GLY A 74 -10.39 -0.69 20.97
CA GLY A 74 -11.08 -1.84 20.38
C GLY A 74 -12.58 -1.93 20.71
N LYS A 75 -13.19 -0.87 21.24
CA LYS A 75 -14.64 -0.76 21.51
C LYS A 75 -15.45 -0.36 20.27
N ALA A 76 -14.79 0.21 19.27
CA ALA A 76 -15.37 0.56 17.97
C ALA A 76 -14.46 0.12 16.82
N GLU A 77 -15.00 0.12 15.61
CA GLU A 77 -14.25 -0.13 14.38
C GLU A 77 -14.20 1.12 13.52
N ILE A 78 -13.12 1.28 12.78
CA ILE A 78 -12.94 2.34 11.80
C ILE A 78 -12.85 1.74 10.40
N ALA A 79 -13.47 2.38 9.42
CA ALA A 79 -13.30 1.99 8.03
C ALA A 79 -11.82 2.16 7.62
N ALA A 80 -11.27 1.14 6.98
CA ALA A 80 -9.93 1.15 6.43
C ALA A 80 -9.99 0.68 4.97
N ASN A 81 -9.34 1.44 4.07
CA ASN A 81 -9.21 1.08 2.68
C ASN A 81 -7.74 1.19 2.26
N THR A 82 -7.30 0.28 1.39
CA THR A 82 -5.98 0.30 0.76
C THR A 82 -5.68 1.60 0.03
N PHE A 83 -6.65 2.25 -0.64
CA PHE A 83 -6.46 3.53 -1.35
C PHE A 83 -6.17 4.74 -0.44
N LEU A 84 -5.84 4.47 0.81
CA LEU A 84 -5.52 5.44 1.84
C LEU A 84 -4.03 5.43 2.18
N LEU A 85 -3.26 4.39 1.84
CA LEU A 85 -1.83 4.31 2.16
C LEU A 85 -1.03 5.42 1.48
N ASP A 86 -1.34 5.71 0.21
CA ASP A 86 -0.81 6.83 -0.55
C ASP A 86 -1.22 8.18 0.06
N LYS A 87 -2.49 8.33 0.44
CA LYS A 87 -3.01 9.56 1.04
C LYS A 87 -2.45 9.82 2.42
N ILE A 88 -2.31 8.77 3.24
CA ILE A 88 -1.69 8.88 4.56
C ILE A 88 -0.25 9.33 4.37
N ILE A 89 0.54 8.71 3.49
CA ILE A 89 1.95 9.10 3.39
C ILE A 89 2.12 10.48 2.72
N ALA A 90 1.38 10.80 1.66
CA ALA A 90 1.38 12.13 1.08
C ALA A 90 0.93 13.21 2.08
N TYR A 91 0.09 12.83 3.05
CA TYR A 91 -0.29 13.68 4.16
C TYR A 91 0.85 13.80 5.19
N LEU A 92 1.47 12.69 5.59
CA LEU A 92 2.58 12.63 6.55
C LEU A 92 3.83 13.39 6.06
N ASP A 93 4.10 13.38 4.76
CA ASP A 93 5.23 14.10 4.17
C ASP A 93 5.03 15.61 4.14
N LYS A 94 3.80 16.10 3.92
CA LYS A 94 3.50 17.54 4.08
C LYS A 94 3.78 18.01 5.51
N VAL A 95 3.48 17.16 6.50
CA VAL A 95 3.77 17.46 7.92
C VAL A 95 5.28 17.59 8.15
N GLU A 96 6.08 16.67 7.60
CA GLU A 96 7.53 16.68 7.79
C GLU A 96 8.22 17.82 7.01
N ASP A 97 7.78 18.10 5.78
CA ASP A 97 8.29 19.22 4.97
C ASP A 97 7.93 20.59 5.59
N ASP A 98 6.71 20.76 6.11
CA ASP A 98 6.31 22.00 6.81
C ASP A 98 7.09 22.17 8.12
N TRP A 99 7.43 21.08 8.81
CA TRP A 99 8.21 21.10 10.04
C TRP A 99 9.72 21.34 9.80
N CYS A 100 10.28 20.81 8.71
CA CYS A 100 11.71 20.93 8.38
C CYS A 100 12.06 22.19 7.57
N SER A 101 11.11 22.76 6.81
CA SER A 101 11.37 23.91 5.94
C SER A 101 11.43 25.25 6.67
N GLY A 102 11.13 25.29 7.98
CA GLY A 102 11.15 26.53 8.75
C GLY A 102 10.20 27.60 8.19
N ASN A 103 9.24 27.20 7.34
CA ASN A 103 8.16 28.07 6.90
C ASN A 103 7.24 28.27 8.11
N GLU A 104 7.61 29.21 8.97
CA GLU A 104 6.69 29.94 9.83
C GLU A 104 5.70 30.72 8.93
N LYS A 105 4.82 30.01 8.22
CA LYS A 105 3.46 30.53 8.07
C LYS A 105 2.82 30.32 9.43
N SER A 106 3.16 31.21 10.37
CA SER A 106 2.55 31.36 11.69
C SER A 106 1.96 30.04 12.22
N VAL A 107 2.83 29.19 12.78
CA VAL A 107 2.40 28.21 13.78
C VAL A 107 1.98 29.00 15.02
N ASP A 108 0.91 29.78 14.89
CA ASP A 108 0.39 30.71 15.89
C ASP A 108 -1.08 30.42 16.16
N ASP A 109 -1.50 29.18 15.93
CA ASP A 109 -2.79 28.70 16.42
C ASP A 109 -2.60 27.25 16.86
N GLY A 110 -2.67 27.00 18.17
CA GLY A 110 -2.44 25.69 18.80
C GLY A 110 -3.29 24.55 18.20
N GLY A 111 -4.38 24.88 17.48
CA GLY A 111 -5.25 23.90 16.83
C GLY A 111 -4.67 23.18 15.61
N GLN A 112 -3.70 23.74 14.87
CA GLN A 112 -3.16 23.05 13.67
C GLN A 112 -2.22 21.89 14.02
N VAL A 113 -1.39 22.04 15.07
CA VAL A 113 -0.48 20.98 15.53
C VAL A 113 -1.28 19.81 16.13
N GLU A 114 -2.30 20.10 16.92
CA GLU A 114 -3.20 19.10 17.50
C GLU A 114 -3.92 18.31 16.38
N THR A 115 -4.42 18.99 15.36
CA THR A 115 -5.07 18.36 14.20
C THR A 115 -4.15 17.41 13.42
N LEU A 116 -2.86 17.73 13.29
CA LEU A 116 -1.87 16.88 12.61
C LEU A 116 -1.65 15.57 13.39
N GLU A 117 -1.52 15.65 14.71
CA GLU A 117 -1.38 14.47 15.58
C GLU A 117 -2.60 13.55 15.48
N TRP A 118 -3.81 14.12 15.44
CA TRP A 118 -5.04 13.37 15.25
C TRP A 118 -5.11 12.68 13.89
N LYS A 119 -4.72 13.35 12.79
CA LYS A 119 -4.69 12.70 11.46
C LYS A 119 -3.68 11.56 11.43
N MET A 120 -2.51 11.74 12.05
CA MET A 120 -1.53 10.68 12.19
C MET A 120 -2.10 9.50 12.99
N TRP A 121 -2.82 9.78 14.08
CA TRP A 121 -3.40 8.73 14.90
C TRP A 121 -4.49 7.95 14.17
N VAL A 122 -5.43 8.66 13.52
CA VAL A 122 -6.48 8.06 12.67
C VAL A 122 -5.86 7.19 11.58
N GLY A 123 -4.86 7.69 10.85
CA GLY A 123 -4.16 6.92 9.82
C GLY A 123 -3.49 5.65 10.37
N ASN A 124 -2.89 5.73 11.56
CA ASN A 124 -2.33 4.55 12.23
C ASN A 124 -3.39 3.53 12.63
N LEU A 125 -4.56 3.97 13.09
CA LEU A 125 -5.67 3.07 13.43
C LEU A 125 -6.22 2.38 12.18
N GLN A 126 -6.33 3.11 11.07
CA GLN A 126 -6.76 2.55 9.79
C GLN A 126 -5.74 1.54 9.23
N LEU A 127 -4.44 1.81 9.34
CA LEU A 127 -3.40 0.83 9.00
C LEU A 127 -3.51 -0.42 9.87
N LYS A 128 -3.65 -0.26 11.20
CA LYS A 128 -3.78 -1.40 12.12
C LYS A 128 -5.01 -2.25 11.80
N ARG A 129 -6.15 -1.60 11.51
CA ARG A 129 -7.36 -2.29 11.04
C ARG A 129 -7.10 -3.06 9.76
N MET A 130 -6.50 -2.43 8.75
CA MET A 130 -6.21 -3.08 7.47
C MET A 130 -5.27 -4.28 7.63
N VAL A 131 -4.20 -4.15 8.42
CA VAL A 131 -3.27 -5.26 8.71
C VAL A 131 -4.00 -6.39 9.42
N ARG A 132 -4.87 -6.09 10.39
CA ARG A 132 -5.69 -7.09 11.09
C ARG A 132 -6.62 -7.82 10.11
N ASP A 133 -7.42 -7.08 9.35
CA ASP A 133 -8.41 -7.65 8.44
C ASP A 133 -7.73 -8.52 7.35
N MET A 134 -6.52 -8.15 6.92
CA MET A 134 -5.72 -8.96 5.99
C MET A 134 -5.10 -10.18 6.68
N ALA A 135 -4.59 -10.03 7.90
CA ALA A 135 -4.01 -11.14 8.67
C ALA A 135 -5.07 -12.22 9.02
N GLU A 136 -6.34 -11.84 9.17
CA GLU A 136 -7.46 -12.77 9.33
C GLU A 136 -7.69 -13.64 8.09
N LYS A 137 -7.29 -13.17 6.90
CA LYS A 137 -7.37 -13.93 5.64
C LYS A 137 -6.17 -14.84 5.42
N GLY A 138 -5.03 -14.53 6.03
CA GLY A 138 -3.82 -15.34 5.94
C GLY A 138 -2.55 -14.56 6.28
N GLU A 139 -1.41 -15.24 6.19
CA GLU A 139 -0.07 -14.64 6.33
C GLU A 139 0.70 -14.76 5.01
N LEU A 140 1.55 -13.78 4.72
CA LEU A 140 2.48 -13.85 3.59
C LEU A 140 3.68 -14.73 3.96
N ASN A 141 3.56 -16.02 3.66
CA ASN A 141 4.60 -16.98 3.99
C ASN A 141 5.87 -16.77 3.17
N ASN A 142 6.99 -16.55 3.86
CA ASN A 142 8.31 -16.30 3.26
C ASN A 142 8.31 -15.26 2.14
N CYS A 143 7.56 -14.18 2.34
CA CYS A 143 7.53 -13.07 1.41
C CYS A 143 8.40 -11.92 1.92
N LEU A 144 9.00 -11.16 1.00
CA LEU A 144 9.74 -9.95 1.33
C LEU A 144 9.46 -8.85 0.30
N ALA A 145 9.31 -7.63 0.79
CA ALA A 145 9.20 -6.45 -0.05
C ALA A 145 10.56 -5.89 -0.46
N ILE A 146 10.66 -5.53 -1.73
CA ILE A 146 11.74 -4.75 -2.32
C ILE A 146 11.19 -3.35 -2.60
N ILE A 147 11.74 -2.35 -1.91
CA ILE A 147 11.33 -0.93 -2.03
C ILE A 147 12.35 -0.17 -2.90
N HIS A 148 11.86 0.54 -3.92
CA HIS A 148 12.71 1.36 -4.80
C HIS A 148 12.52 2.85 -4.56
N TYR A 149 13.63 3.58 -4.49
CA TYR A 149 13.68 5.04 -4.42
C TYR A 149 14.76 5.55 -5.37
N SER A 150 14.41 6.44 -6.30
CA SER A 150 15.38 7.05 -7.20
C SER A 150 15.09 8.53 -7.44
N LYS A 151 16.14 9.31 -7.70
CA LYS A 151 16.01 10.71 -8.10
C LYS A 151 15.18 10.82 -9.38
N GLY A 152 14.03 11.50 -9.28
CA GLY A 152 13.09 11.70 -10.39
C GLY A 152 11.88 10.75 -10.38
N MET A 153 11.78 9.83 -9.41
CA MET A 153 10.49 9.25 -9.04
C MET A 153 9.61 10.31 -8.38
N TYR A 154 8.32 10.28 -8.68
CA TYR A 154 7.33 11.11 -7.99
C TYR A 154 7.28 10.70 -6.52
N ARG A 155 7.23 11.67 -5.61
CA ARG A 155 7.16 11.45 -4.15
C ARG A 155 6.03 10.49 -3.79
N ASP A 156 4.84 10.72 -4.35
CA ASP A 156 3.67 9.85 -4.17
C ASP A 156 3.95 8.36 -4.48
N ILE A 157 4.86 8.05 -5.42
CA ILE A 157 5.22 6.66 -5.75
C ILE A 157 6.20 6.07 -4.73
N ILE A 158 7.16 6.88 -4.26
CA ILE A 158 8.09 6.52 -3.19
C ILE A 158 7.30 6.18 -1.93
N ASP A 159 6.32 7.01 -1.62
CA ASP A 159 5.43 6.90 -0.48
C ASP A 159 4.62 5.61 -0.54
N VAL A 160 3.93 5.36 -1.67
CA VAL A 160 3.18 4.12 -1.89
C VAL A 160 4.08 2.89 -1.78
N SER A 161 5.29 2.95 -2.33
CA SER A 161 6.28 1.87 -2.24
C SER A 161 6.66 1.58 -0.79
N ALA A 162 6.89 2.63 0.02
CA ALA A 162 7.19 2.49 1.45
C ALA A 162 6.01 1.90 2.23
N ALA A 163 4.79 2.41 2.02
CA ALA A 163 3.56 1.90 2.63
C ALA A 163 3.37 0.40 2.38
N LEU A 164 3.50 0.02 1.11
CA LEU A 164 3.36 -1.37 0.67
C LEU A 164 4.46 -2.25 1.23
N GLY A 165 5.68 -1.75 1.30
CA GLY A 165 6.80 -2.42 1.95
C GLY A 165 6.53 -2.69 3.44
N VAL A 166 6.01 -1.70 4.16
CA VAL A 166 5.61 -1.86 5.57
C VAL A 166 4.46 -2.87 5.69
N LEU A 167 3.43 -2.77 4.86
CA LEU A 167 2.29 -3.70 4.87
C LEU A 167 2.73 -5.16 4.67
N VAL A 168 3.53 -5.42 3.63
CA VAL A 168 4.10 -6.75 3.39
C VAL A 168 4.92 -7.21 4.60
N SER A 169 5.76 -6.33 5.17
CA SER A 169 6.57 -6.69 6.33
C SER A 169 5.75 -7.10 7.57
N GLU A 170 4.59 -6.46 7.78
CA GLU A 170 3.68 -6.75 8.91
C GLU A 170 2.93 -8.07 8.70
N LEU A 171 2.52 -8.35 7.46
CA LEU A 171 1.79 -9.55 7.05
C LEU A 171 2.71 -10.77 6.83
N SER A 172 4.02 -10.55 6.63
CA SER A 172 4.98 -11.63 6.45
C SER A 172 5.16 -12.45 7.72
N SER A 173 5.28 -13.77 7.55
CA SER A 173 5.59 -14.68 8.64
C SER A 173 7.10 -14.68 8.97
N LYS A 174 7.48 -15.28 10.12
CA LYS A 174 8.89 -15.43 10.49
C LYS A 174 9.59 -16.38 9.49
N PRO A 175 10.88 -16.16 9.16
CA PRO A 175 11.83 -15.23 9.78
C PRO A 175 11.84 -13.81 9.16
N TRP A 176 11.04 -13.56 8.12
CA TRP A 176 11.08 -12.31 7.34
C TRP A 176 10.17 -11.20 7.86
N LYS A 177 9.27 -11.52 8.80
CA LYS A 177 8.41 -10.55 9.49
C LYS A 177 9.16 -9.30 9.95
N GLY A 178 8.60 -8.13 9.64
CA GLY A 178 9.14 -6.82 9.99
C GLY A 178 10.42 -6.46 9.25
N ARG A 179 10.66 -7.04 8.07
CA ARG A 179 11.82 -6.73 7.22
C ARG A 179 11.40 -6.37 5.80
N LEU A 180 12.27 -5.64 5.14
CA LEU A 180 12.20 -5.28 3.72
C LEU A 180 13.62 -5.00 3.20
N ILE A 181 13.80 -4.90 1.90
CA ILE A 181 15.13 -4.63 1.29
C ILE A 181 15.05 -3.51 0.26
N THR A 182 16.08 -2.66 0.22
CA THR A 182 16.16 -1.54 -0.73
C THR A 182 16.59 -2.01 -2.13
N PHE A 183 16.01 -1.41 -3.17
CA PHE A 183 16.28 -1.74 -4.58
C PHE A 183 17.31 -0.80 -5.21
N ASN A 184 18.49 -0.67 -4.61
CA ASN A 184 19.53 0.28 -5.01
C ASN A 184 20.89 -0.42 -5.21
N GLU A 185 21.96 0.30 -5.57
CA GLU A 185 23.29 -0.27 -5.81
C GLU A 185 23.86 -0.93 -4.54
N ASN A 186 23.51 -0.38 -3.38
CA ASN A 186 23.80 -0.94 -2.07
C ASN A 186 22.53 -1.48 -1.41
N ALA A 187 21.95 -2.54 -1.97
CA ALA A 187 20.77 -3.19 -1.39
C ALA A 187 21.02 -3.67 0.05
N VAL A 188 20.26 -3.14 1.01
CA VAL A 188 20.35 -3.46 2.44
C VAL A 188 19.03 -4.04 2.92
N LEU A 189 19.11 -5.20 3.60
CA LEU A 189 17.98 -5.76 4.33
C LEU A 189 17.76 -4.95 5.61
N GLN A 190 16.67 -4.22 5.68
CA GLN A 190 16.33 -3.36 6.82
C GLN A 190 15.25 -4.01 7.69
N LYS A 191 15.29 -3.66 8.97
CA LYS A 191 14.22 -3.98 9.92
C LYS A 191 13.32 -2.75 10.04
N VAL A 192 12.02 -2.95 9.84
CA VAL A 192 11.01 -1.93 10.08
C VAL A 192 10.95 -1.65 11.59
N ARG A 193 11.09 -0.38 11.96
CA ARG A 193 11.13 0.09 13.36
C ARG A 193 10.05 1.12 13.59
N GLY A 194 9.68 1.33 14.86
CA GLY A 194 8.69 2.32 15.23
C GLY A 194 7.29 1.76 15.47
N SER A 195 6.47 2.62 16.06
CA SER A 195 5.10 2.34 16.48
C SER A 195 4.07 3.03 15.59
N SER A 196 4.46 4.13 14.93
CA SER A 196 3.65 4.87 13.96
C SER A 196 4.06 4.51 12.52
N LEU A 197 3.16 4.71 11.56
CA LEU A 197 3.42 4.51 10.14
C LEU A 197 4.57 5.40 9.66
N VAL A 198 4.62 6.66 10.13
CA VAL A 198 5.72 7.61 9.85
C VAL A 198 7.07 7.01 10.24
N GLU A 199 7.18 6.52 11.48
CA GLU A 199 8.44 5.92 11.95
C GLU A 199 8.79 4.67 11.14
N LYS A 200 7.78 3.88 10.76
CA LYS A 200 7.96 2.65 9.98
C LYS A 200 8.37 2.90 8.53
N THR A 201 8.08 4.08 7.97
CA THR A 201 8.49 4.48 6.62
C THR A 201 9.80 5.28 6.58
N LYS A 202 10.34 5.68 7.74
CA LYS A 202 11.65 6.33 7.86
C LYS A 202 12.78 5.31 7.80
N PHE A 203 13.26 5.06 6.58
CA PHE A 203 14.41 4.21 6.33
C PHE A 203 15.68 5.05 6.25
N ASP A 204 16.73 4.65 6.99
CA ASP A 204 18.01 5.37 7.12
C ASP A 204 18.66 5.73 5.76
N GLN A 205 18.33 4.98 4.70
CA GLN A 205 18.90 5.12 3.35
C GLN A 205 17.99 5.82 2.33
N ILE A 206 16.75 6.21 2.66
CA ILE A 206 15.91 7.01 1.73
C ILE A 206 16.63 8.33 1.35
N LEU A 207 17.54 8.82 2.20
CA LEU A 207 18.26 10.07 2.03
C LEU A 207 19.37 10.00 0.96
N GLU A 208 19.80 8.81 0.53
CA GLU A 208 20.84 8.63 -0.51
C GLU A 208 20.21 8.37 -1.89
N MET A 209 19.44 9.35 -2.40
CA MET A 209 18.66 9.27 -3.65
C MET A 209 19.49 9.18 -4.96
N HIS A 210 20.73 8.71 -4.95
CA HIS A 210 21.63 8.75 -6.12
C HIS A 210 22.05 7.38 -6.68
N GLU A 211 21.54 6.30 -6.09
CA GLU A 211 21.90 4.95 -6.50
C GLU A 211 20.98 4.40 -7.60
N LYS A 212 21.55 3.56 -8.46
CA LYS A 212 20.80 2.85 -9.50
C LYS A 212 20.20 1.54 -8.96
N PRO A 213 19.05 1.12 -9.48
CA PRO A 213 18.48 -0.18 -9.12
C PRO A 213 19.38 -1.34 -9.56
N ASN A 214 19.62 -2.29 -8.66
CA ASN A 214 20.46 -3.45 -8.89
C ASN A 214 19.87 -4.73 -8.30
N LEU A 215 19.19 -5.51 -9.15
CA LEU A 215 18.48 -6.71 -8.72
C LEU A 215 19.45 -7.81 -8.29
N GLN A 216 20.59 -7.93 -8.98
CA GLN A 216 21.63 -8.90 -8.64
C GLN A 216 22.16 -8.69 -7.21
N LYS A 217 22.32 -7.43 -6.79
CA LYS A 217 22.77 -7.11 -5.44
C LYS A 217 21.74 -7.49 -4.39
N VAL A 218 20.45 -7.28 -4.65
CA VAL A 218 19.36 -7.74 -3.76
C VAL A 218 19.51 -9.23 -3.50
N PHE A 219 19.66 -10.03 -4.56
CA PHE A 219 19.84 -11.48 -4.44
C PHE A 219 21.13 -11.88 -3.73
N ASP A 220 22.24 -11.18 -3.97
CA ASP A 220 23.49 -11.42 -3.24
C ASP A 220 23.32 -11.20 -1.74
N THR A 221 22.66 -10.10 -1.35
CA THR A 221 22.36 -9.80 0.07
C THR A 221 21.46 -10.86 0.68
N LEU A 222 20.40 -11.29 -0.01
CA LEU A 222 19.47 -12.30 0.50
C LEU A 222 20.14 -13.68 0.65
N LEU A 223 20.96 -14.08 -0.32
CA LEU A 223 21.75 -15.32 -0.24
C LEU A 223 22.77 -15.26 0.89
N GLN A 224 23.42 -14.12 1.10
CA GLN A 224 24.35 -13.94 2.22
C GLN A 224 23.64 -14.15 3.55
N VAL A 225 22.46 -13.55 3.73
CA VAL A 225 21.62 -13.75 4.93
C VAL A 225 21.22 -15.22 5.09
N ALA A 226 20.86 -15.90 4.00
CA ALA A 226 20.49 -17.31 4.04
C ALA A 226 21.66 -18.22 4.45
N VAL A 227 22.85 -17.97 3.90
CA VAL A 227 24.06 -18.74 4.20
C VAL A 227 24.53 -18.50 5.63
N ASP A 228 24.61 -17.24 6.05
CA ASP A 228 25.06 -16.88 7.40
C ASP A 228 24.07 -17.35 8.47
N GLY A 229 22.77 -17.26 8.16
CA GLY A 229 21.69 -17.73 9.01
C GLY A 229 21.47 -19.24 8.98
N LYS A 230 22.12 -19.97 8.06
CA LYS A 230 21.89 -21.40 7.78
C LYS A 230 20.39 -21.71 7.65
N LEU A 231 19.71 -20.94 6.82
CA LEU A 231 18.27 -21.08 6.66
C LEU A 231 17.93 -22.42 6.04
N GLU A 232 16.89 -23.06 6.57
CA GLU A 232 16.34 -24.27 5.96
C GLU A 232 15.54 -23.90 4.69
N PRO A 233 15.33 -24.84 3.75
CA PRO A 233 14.59 -24.58 2.51
C PRO A 233 13.19 -23.99 2.73
N ASP A 234 12.51 -24.38 3.81
CA ASP A 234 11.19 -23.88 4.20
C ASP A 234 11.22 -22.49 4.85
N GLN A 235 12.41 -21.96 5.16
CA GLN A 235 12.63 -20.60 5.66
C GLN A 235 13.09 -19.65 4.56
N MET A 236 13.49 -20.18 3.40
CA MET A 236 13.90 -19.37 2.25
C MET A 236 12.73 -18.54 1.72
N ILE A 237 13.04 -17.33 1.24
CA ILE A 237 12.07 -16.46 0.59
C ILE A 237 11.49 -17.20 -0.60
N LYS A 238 10.17 -17.28 -0.68
CA LYS A 238 9.43 -17.87 -1.79
C LYS A 238 9.00 -16.81 -2.81
N ARG A 239 8.75 -15.59 -2.33
CA ARG A 239 8.24 -14.50 -3.18
C ARG A 239 8.81 -13.14 -2.79
N LEU A 240 9.20 -12.37 -3.79
CA LEU A 240 9.70 -11.01 -3.67
C LEU A 240 8.72 -10.05 -4.36
N PHE A 241 8.23 -9.05 -3.64
CA PHE A 241 7.39 -7.99 -4.20
C PHE A 241 8.23 -6.75 -4.50
N VAL A 242 8.40 -6.42 -5.78
CA VAL A 242 9.18 -5.26 -6.21
C VAL A 242 8.25 -4.08 -6.46
N PHE A 243 8.22 -3.12 -5.54
CA PHE A 243 7.42 -1.91 -5.66
C PHE A 243 8.21 -0.78 -6.34
N SER A 244 7.77 -0.36 -7.53
CA SER A 244 8.45 0.71 -8.28
C SER A 244 7.60 1.33 -9.40
N ASP A 245 8.02 2.49 -9.90
CA ASP A 245 7.47 3.12 -11.10
C ASP A 245 7.82 2.39 -12.42
N MET A 246 8.63 1.32 -12.32
CA MET A 246 9.04 0.44 -13.41
C MET A 246 9.77 1.13 -14.58
N LYS A 247 10.38 2.31 -14.36
CA LYS A 247 11.33 2.91 -15.34
C LYS A 247 12.69 2.21 -15.33
N PHE A 248 12.66 0.88 -15.21
CA PHE A 248 13.81 0.01 -14.99
C PHE A 248 14.42 -0.54 -16.26
N ASP A 249 14.01 -0.04 -17.42
CA ASP A 249 14.64 -0.35 -18.72
C ASP A 249 16.17 -0.05 -18.71
N LYS A 250 16.67 0.60 -17.64
CA LYS A 250 18.08 0.85 -17.33
C LYS A 250 18.67 0.09 -16.12
N ALA A 251 17.87 -0.68 -15.38
CA ALA A 251 18.25 -1.36 -14.13
C ALA A 251 19.02 -2.67 -14.35
N SER A 252 18.79 -3.33 -15.49
CA SER A 252 19.66 -4.37 -16.00
C SER A 252 20.05 -4.00 -17.42
N LYS A 253 21.36 -3.97 -17.69
CA LYS A 253 21.86 -3.84 -19.07
C LYS A 253 21.58 -5.09 -19.89
N ASP A 254 21.20 -6.18 -19.23
CA ASP A 254 21.05 -7.52 -19.78
C ASP A 254 19.56 -7.91 -19.87
N PRO A 255 19.17 -8.74 -20.84
CA PRO A 255 17.83 -9.32 -20.90
C PRO A 255 17.44 -10.05 -19.60
N TRP A 256 16.14 -10.07 -19.27
CA TRP A 256 15.63 -10.77 -18.07
C TRP A 256 16.12 -12.21 -17.96
N GLU A 257 16.11 -12.95 -19.08
CA GLU A 257 16.55 -14.35 -19.12
C GLU A 257 17.98 -14.51 -18.60
N THR A 258 18.92 -13.69 -19.08
CA THR A 258 20.30 -13.69 -18.61
C THR A 258 20.43 -13.34 -17.13
N ASN A 259 19.60 -12.40 -16.66
CA ASN A 259 19.59 -11.96 -15.27
C ASN A 259 19.05 -13.06 -14.33
N TYR A 260 17.94 -13.68 -14.72
CA TYR A 260 17.29 -14.78 -14.00
C TYR A 260 18.19 -16.02 -13.96
N GLU A 261 18.81 -16.40 -15.09
CA GLU A 261 19.79 -17.50 -15.13
C GLU A 261 20.96 -17.26 -14.17
N ALA A 262 21.46 -16.02 -14.09
CA ALA A 262 22.51 -15.66 -13.15
C ALA A 262 22.04 -15.80 -11.69
N ILE A 263 20.80 -15.45 -11.37
CA ILE A 263 20.21 -15.65 -10.03
C ILE A 263 20.11 -17.15 -9.72
N VAL A 264 19.55 -17.95 -10.62
CA VAL A 264 19.41 -19.40 -10.46
C VAL A 264 20.77 -20.06 -10.21
N ARG A 265 21.79 -19.67 -10.98
CA ARG A 265 23.17 -20.16 -10.78
C ARG A 265 23.69 -19.84 -9.38
N LYS A 266 23.54 -18.60 -8.91
CA LYS A 266 23.99 -18.18 -7.56
C LYS A 266 23.32 -19.01 -6.45
N PHE A 267 22.02 -19.25 -6.56
CA PHE A 267 21.28 -20.09 -5.60
C PHE A 267 21.81 -21.52 -5.60
N LYS A 268 22.02 -22.11 -6.79
CA LYS A 268 22.57 -23.46 -6.94
C LYS A 268 23.97 -23.59 -6.33
N GLU A 269 24.85 -22.63 -6.59
CA GLU A 269 26.22 -22.60 -6.04
C GLU A 269 26.26 -22.51 -4.50
N LYS A 270 25.23 -21.91 -3.89
CA LYS A 270 25.09 -21.79 -2.43
C LYS A 270 24.28 -22.92 -1.79
N GLY A 271 23.84 -23.91 -2.56
CA GLY A 271 23.06 -25.06 -2.06
C GLY A 271 21.55 -24.83 -1.97
N TYR A 272 21.04 -23.73 -2.51
CA TYR A 272 19.62 -23.32 -2.46
C TYR A 272 18.95 -23.34 -3.84
N GLY A 273 19.41 -24.21 -4.77
CA GLY A 273 18.94 -24.20 -6.17
C GLY A 273 17.43 -24.37 -6.36
N GLU A 274 16.76 -25.09 -5.46
CA GLU A 274 15.31 -25.30 -5.47
C GLU A 274 14.52 -24.19 -4.75
N CYS A 275 15.21 -23.19 -4.19
CA CYS A 275 14.64 -22.13 -3.37
C CYS A 275 14.76 -20.75 -4.03
N VAL A 276 14.85 -20.70 -5.37
CA VAL A 276 14.86 -19.43 -6.11
C VAL A 276 13.46 -18.79 -5.98
N PRO A 277 13.34 -17.57 -5.43
CA PRO A 277 12.04 -16.96 -5.22
C PRO A 277 11.41 -16.51 -6.53
N GLU A 278 10.08 -16.53 -6.55
CA GLU A 278 9.27 -15.83 -7.52
C GLU A 278 9.40 -14.31 -7.33
N ILE A 279 9.41 -13.56 -8.43
CA ILE A 279 9.53 -12.10 -8.40
C ILE A 279 8.25 -11.49 -8.94
N VAL A 280 7.53 -10.75 -8.10
CA VAL A 280 6.34 -9.99 -8.49
C VAL A 280 6.74 -8.54 -8.68
N PHE A 281 6.89 -8.11 -9.93
CA PHE A 281 7.03 -6.70 -10.25
C PHE A 281 5.68 -6.00 -10.07
N TRP A 282 5.60 -5.12 -9.08
CA TRP A 282 4.41 -4.34 -8.79
C TRP A 282 4.61 -2.90 -9.25
N LYS A 283 3.98 -2.60 -10.39
CA LYS A 283 4.07 -1.31 -11.07
C LYS A 283 3.15 -0.28 -10.43
N LEU A 284 3.77 0.78 -9.90
CA LEU A 284 3.10 1.91 -9.27
C LEU A 284 2.97 3.12 -10.20
N GLY A 285 3.73 3.16 -11.29
CA GLY A 285 3.75 4.27 -12.25
C GLY A 285 2.79 4.09 -13.43
N LYS A 286 2.38 5.21 -14.04
CA LYS A 286 1.49 5.26 -15.23
C LYS A 286 2.21 5.04 -16.58
N SER A 287 3.52 4.77 -16.57
CA SER A 287 4.29 4.52 -17.80
C SER A 287 3.76 3.28 -18.53
N GLU A 288 4.01 3.12 -19.82
CA GLU A 288 3.74 1.86 -20.55
C GLU A 288 4.87 0.83 -20.38
N ALA A 289 6.04 1.23 -19.85
CA ALA A 289 7.19 0.35 -19.68
C ALA A 289 6.90 -0.85 -18.76
N THR A 290 7.30 -2.05 -19.19
CA THR A 290 7.14 -3.30 -18.44
C THR A 290 8.47 -4.06 -18.45
N PRO A 291 9.01 -4.47 -17.28
CA PRO A 291 10.34 -5.07 -17.19
C PRO A 291 10.40 -6.50 -17.76
N VAL A 292 9.27 -7.17 -17.91
CA VAL A 292 9.15 -8.57 -18.30
C VAL A 292 7.92 -8.81 -19.17
N GLN A 293 7.96 -9.88 -19.98
CA GLN A 293 6.81 -10.35 -20.77
C GLN A 293 5.95 -11.34 -19.95
N ALA A 294 4.67 -11.47 -20.29
CA ALA A 294 3.66 -12.21 -19.51
C ALA A 294 3.94 -13.72 -19.33
N ASN A 295 4.88 -14.30 -20.08
CA ASN A 295 5.17 -15.73 -20.12
C ASN A 295 6.59 -16.09 -19.65
N GLN A 296 7.27 -15.19 -18.95
CA GLN A 296 8.63 -15.46 -18.47
C GLN A 296 8.62 -16.25 -17.15
N PRO A 297 9.50 -17.26 -17.01
CA PRO A 297 9.55 -18.09 -15.80
C PRO A 297 10.02 -17.28 -14.59
N GLY A 298 9.46 -17.61 -13.42
CA GLY A 298 9.88 -17.04 -12.13
C GLY A 298 9.46 -15.58 -11.90
N VAL A 299 8.63 -15.00 -12.77
CA VAL A 299 8.23 -13.60 -12.67
C VAL A 299 6.76 -13.37 -12.97
N ALA A 300 6.17 -12.38 -12.30
CA ALA A 300 4.88 -11.82 -12.67
C ALA A 300 4.88 -10.30 -12.61
N LEU A 301 3.94 -9.71 -13.35
CA LEU A 301 3.72 -8.27 -13.38
C LEU A 301 2.31 -7.95 -12.86
N VAL A 302 2.25 -7.12 -11.83
CA VAL A 302 1.03 -6.56 -11.26
C VAL A 302 1.06 -5.05 -11.45
N SER A 303 -0.10 -4.44 -11.70
CA SER A 303 -0.20 -2.98 -11.84
C SER A 303 -1.43 -2.44 -11.12
N GLY A 304 -1.34 -1.19 -10.69
CA GLY A 304 -2.38 -0.57 -9.88
C GLY A 304 -2.30 -1.01 -8.42
N PHE A 305 -3.17 -0.49 -7.57
CA PHE A 305 -3.23 -0.89 -6.18
C PHE A 305 -4.67 -1.12 -5.75
N SER A 306 -4.96 -2.30 -5.19
CA SER A 306 -6.23 -2.61 -4.54
C SER A 306 -5.99 -3.63 -3.43
N SER A 307 -6.78 -3.57 -2.36
CA SER A 307 -6.80 -4.55 -1.28
C SER A 307 -7.00 -5.96 -1.83
N ASN A 308 -7.85 -6.08 -2.84
CA ASN A 308 -8.14 -7.34 -3.51
C ASN A 308 -6.89 -7.96 -4.15
N LEU A 309 -5.97 -7.16 -4.69
CA LEU A 309 -4.71 -7.68 -5.24
C LEU A 309 -3.81 -8.27 -4.14
N MET A 310 -3.73 -7.63 -2.97
CA MET A 310 -2.94 -8.17 -1.86
C MET A 310 -3.58 -9.44 -1.28
N THR A 311 -4.91 -9.50 -1.18
CA THR A 311 -5.62 -10.69 -0.67
C THR A 311 -5.44 -11.91 -1.56
N LEU A 312 -5.28 -11.74 -2.87
CA LEU A 312 -4.94 -12.85 -3.77
C LEU A 312 -3.64 -13.54 -3.35
N PHE A 313 -2.61 -12.77 -2.94
CA PHE A 313 -1.34 -13.33 -2.48
C PHE A 313 -1.38 -13.91 -1.06
N LEU A 314 -2.37 -13.51 -0.26
CA LEU A 314 -2.62 -14.07 1.08
C LEU A 314 -3.36 -15.42 0.98
N GLU A 315 -4.32 -15.51 0.07
CA GLU A 315 -5.19 -16.69 -0.11
C GLU A 315 -4.54 -17.77 -1.00
N GLN A 316 -3.62 -17.38 -1.90
CA GLN A 316 -3.04 -18.28 -2.90
C GLN A 316 -1.52 -18.40 -2.74
N SER A 317 -1.05 -19.64 -2.63
CA SER A 317 0.37 -19.97 -2.50
C SER A 317 1.15 -19.83 -3.81
N GLU A 318 0.50 -19.94 -4.98
CA GLU A 318 1.13 -19.87 -6.31
C GLU A 318 0.63 -18.65 -7.09
N ILE A 319 1.52 -18.06 -7.89
CA ILE A 319 1.15 -17.00 -8.82
C ILE A 319 0.43 -17.64 -10.01
N LYS A 320 -0.87 -17.36 -10.11
CA LYS A 320 -1.67 -17.65 -11.30
C LYS A 320 -1.33 -16.65 -12.40
N ASP A 321 -1.44 -17.07 -13.67
CA ASP A 321 -1.34 -16.15 -14.78
C ASP A 321 -2.42 -15.02 -14.65
N PRO A 322 -2.26 -13.89 -15.34
CA PRO A 322 -3.18 -12.75 -15.21
C PRO A 322 -4.66 -13.10 -15.50
N GLU A 323 -4.92 -14.08 -16.37
CA GLU A 323 -6.27 -14.54 -16.68
C GLU A 323 -6.83 -15.33 -15.50
N ALA A 324 -6.06 -16.25 -14.93
CA ALA A 324 -6.46 -17.02 -13.77
C ALA A 324 -6.57 -16.16 -12.48
N VAL A 325 -5.85 -15.03 -12.39
CA VAL A 325 -6.05 -13.99 -11.37
C VAL A 325 -7.37 -13.25 -11.59
N MET A 326 -7.65 -12.81 -12.82
CA MET A 326 -8.91 -12.15 -13.17
C MET A 326 -10.10 -13.07 -12.88
N GLU A 327 -10.04 -14.32 -13.35
CA GLU A 327 -11.06 -15.35 -13.12
C GLU A 327 -11.31 -15.58 -11.63
N ALA A 328 -10.24 -15.69 -10.82
CA ALA A 328 -10.39 -15.80 -9.38
C ALA A 328 -11.13 -14.59 -8.78
N ALA A 329 -10.78 -13.37 -9.22
CA ALA A 329 -11.40 -12.14 -8.73
C ALA A 329 -12.89 -11.99 -9.11
N ILE A 330 -13.31 -12.54 -10.27
CA ILE A 330 -14.71 -12.47 -10.74
C ILE A 330 -15.51 -13.75 -10.49
N SER A 331 -14.92 -14.77 -9.88
CA SER A 331 -15.59 -16.05 -9.56
C SER A 331 -16.50 -16.01 -8.32
N GLY A 332 -16.50 -14.89 -7.59
CA GLY A 332 -17.30 -14.69 -6.37
C GLY A 332 -18.81 -14.79 -6.59
N GLN A 333 -19.55 -15.18 -5.55
CA GLN A 333 -21.02 -15.32 -5.61
C GLN A 333 -21.73 -14.04 -6.06
N GLU A 334 -21.18 -12.86 -5.75
CA GLU A 334 -21.74 -11.58 -6.20
C GLU A 334 -21.75 -11.42 -7.73
N TYR A 335 -20.82 -12.04 -8.44
CA TYR A 335 -20.65 -11.90 -9.88
C TYR A 335 -21.43 -12.96 -10.69
N GLN A 336 -21.84 -14.06 -10.06
CA GLN A 336 -22.62 -15.13 -10.71
C GLN A 336 -24.00 -14.67 -11.23
N LYS A 337 -24.50 -13.54 -10.72
CA LYS A 337 -25.78 -12.95 -11.15
C LYS A 337 -25.66 -12.00 -12.33
N LEU A 338 -24.43 -11.70 -12.78
CA LEU A 338 -24.21 -10.83 -13.93
C LEU A 338 -24.57 -11.59 -15.21
N GLN A 339 -25.57 -11.09 -15.93
CA GLN A 339 -25.92 -11.57 -17.26
C GLN A 339 -25.24 -10.70 -18.30
N VAL A 340 -24.46 -11.34 -19.19
CA VAL A 340 -23.95 -10.68 -20.39
C VAL A 340 -25.11 -10.60 -21.37
N PHE A 341 -25.50 -9.38 -21.73
CA PHE A 341 -26.42 -9.12 -22.83
C PHE A 341 -25.57 -8.76 -24.05
N ASP A 342 -25.69 -9.57 -25.10
CA ASP A 342 -25.04 -9.37 -26.40
C ASP A 342 -25.87 -8.49 -27.36
#